data_AF-A0A8X6HTJ2-F1
#
_entry.id   AF-A0A8X6HTJ2-F1
#
_cell.length_a   1.000
_cell.length_b   1.000
_cell.length_c   1.000
_cell.angle_alpha   90.00
_cell.angle_beta   90.00
_cell.angle_gamma   90.00
#
_symmetry.space_group_name_H-M   'P 1'
#
loop_
_entity.id
_entity.type
_entity.pdbx_description
1 polymer ?
#
loop_
_entity_poly.entity_id
_entity_poly.type
_entity_poly.pdbx_seq_one_letter_code
_entity_poly.pdbx_strand_id
1 'polypeptide(L)'
;MGENLNIYDTSDYPQDHALYSEKNKKRIGCFKDEMNSKPIIEFVGLRAKMYSMLTPDSEKKTAKGVSKVVIQQKLKHSNYLQCLKENKSTKENMILIKSENHDFIL
;
A
#
# COMPACT_ATOMS: atom_id res chain seq x y z
N MET A 1 -21.65 6.61 -4.06
CA MET A 1 -21.54 5.56 -3.02
C MET A 1 -22.89 5.22 -2.37
N GLY A 2 -23.78 6.18 -2.08
CA GLY A 2 -25.05 5.92 -1.39
C GLY A 2 -25.98 4.90 -2.06
N GLU A 3 -26.07 4.90 -3.40
CA GLU A 3 -26.97 3.99 -4.14
C GLU A 3 -26.47 2.55 -4.22
N ASN A 4 -25.20 2.29 -3.87
CA ASN A 4 -24.53 0.99 -3.97
C ASN A 4 -24.12 0.44 -2.59
N LEU A 5 -24.82 0.85 -1.54
CA LEU A 5 -24.51 0.47 -0.16
C LEU A 5 -24.59 -1.04 0.11
N ASN A 6 -25.13 -1.85 -0.81
CA ASN A 6 -25.22 -3.30 -0.67
C ASN A 6 -23.99 -4.04 -1.24
N ILE A 7 -23.18 -3.39 -2.08
CA ILE A 7 -21.99 -3.99 -2.70
C ILE A 7 -20.68 -3.50 -2.07
N TYR A 8 -20.70 -2.39 -1.32
CA TYR A 8 -19.52 -1.85 -0.65
C TYR A 8 -19.53 -2.15 0.86
N ASP A 9 -18.36 -2.46 1.40
CA ASP A 9 -18.09 -2.54 2.84
C ASP A 9 -17.45 -1.22 3.30
N THR A 10 -18.24 -0.40 3.97
CA THR A 10 -17.84 0.91 4.55
C THR A 10 -17.72 0.84 6.07
N SER A 11 -17.64 -0.37 6.65
CA SER A 11 -17.56 -0.57 8.10
C SER A 11 -16.28 -0.05 8.75
N ASP A 12 -15.26 0.25 7.95
CA ASP A 12 -13.97 0.81 8.40
C ASP A 12 -13.92 2.35 8.38
N TYR A 13 -15.04 3.00 8.03
CA TYR A 13 -15.14 4.46 8.07
C TYR A 13 -15.18 4.95 9.53
N PRO A 14 -14.82 6.22 9.79
CA PRO A 14 -15.05 6.83 11.09
C PRO A 14 -16.53 6.73 11.48
N GLN A 15 -16.85 6.46 12.75
CA GLN A 15 -18.24 6.32 13.20
C GLN A 15 -19.10 7.57 12.97
N ASP A 16 -18.45 8.75 12.92
CA ASP A 16 -19.08 10.04 12.66
C ASP A 16 -19.40 10.25 11.16
N HIS A 17 -18.91 9.37 10.28
CA HIS A 17 -19.05 9.54 8.84
C HIS A 17 -20.45 9.10 8.35
N ALA A 18 -21.10 9.93 7.53
CA ALA A 18 -22.46 9.69 7.02
C ALA A 18 -22.66 8.35 6.27
N LEU A 19 -21.57 7.76 5.76
CA LEU A 19 -21.56 6.49 5.04
C LEU A 19 -21.10 5.29 5.90
N TYR A 20 -20.83 5.49 7.19
CA TYR A 20 -20.47 4.39 8.08
C TYR A 20 -21.63 3.40 8.20
N SER A 21 -21.36 2.13 7.90
CA SER A 21 -22.35 1.07 8.06
C SER A 21 -21.67 -0.26 8.33
N GLU A 22 -22.10 -0.97 9.37
CA GLU A 22 -21.61 -2.32 9.66
C GLU A 22 -22.34 -3.41 8.84
N LYS A 23 -23.33 -3.04 8.02
CA LYS A 23 -24.22 -3.97 7.31
C LYS A 23 -23.48 -5.00 6.43
N ASN A 24 -22.37 -4.62 5.82
CA ASN A 24 -21.58 -5.49 4.94
C ASN A 24 -20.19 -5.84 5.49
N LYS A 25 -19.97 -5.64 6.80
CA LYS A 25 -18.68 -5.88 7.45
C LYS A 25 -18.18 -7.29 7.18
N LYS A 26 -17.05 -7.41 6.47
CA LYS A 26 -16.43 -8.71 6.10
C LYS A 26 -17.34 -9.65 5.31
N ARG A 27 -18.33 -9.11 4.60
CA ARG A 27 -19.22 -9.89 3.73
C ARG A 27 -18.48 -10.29 2.45
N ILE A 28 -18.52 -11.58 2.12
CA ILE A 28 -17.90 -12.12 0.90
C ILE A 28 -18.58 -11.52 -0.33
N GLY A 29 -17.79 -11.08 -1.31
CA GLY A 29 -18.27 -10.48 -2.55
C GLY A 29 -18.52 -8.97 -2.47
N CYS A 30 -18.34 -8.34 -1.31
CA CYS A 30 -18.39 -6.89 -1.17
C CYS A 30 -17.02 -6.24 -1.40
N PHE A 31 -17.01 -5.09 -2.07
CA PHE A 31 -15.82 -4.27 -2.28
C PHE A 31 -15.53 -3.43 -1.05
N LYS A 32 -14.30 -3.51 -0.55
CA LYS A 32 -13.85 -2.71 0.58
C LYS A 32 -13.12 -1.47 0.10
N ASP A 33 -13.32 -0.35 0.78
CA ASP A 33 -12.45 0.82 0.62
C ASP A 33 -11.13 0.59 1.38
N GLU A 34 -10.01 0.53 0.66
CA GLU A 34 -8.69 0.29 1.26
C GLU A 34 -8.12 1.50 2.00
N MET A 35 -8.64 2.71 1.76
CA MET A 35 -8.07 3.94 2.30
C MET A 35 -8.90 4.54 3.44
N ASN A 36 -9.93 3.82 3.92
CA ASN A 36 -10.77 4.23 5.05
C ASN A 36 -11.26 5.69 4.92
N SER A 37 -11.85 6.04 3.77
CA SER A 37 -12.30 7.41 3.44
C SER A 37 -11.20 8.46 3.24
N LYS A 38 -9.91 8.09 3.29
CA LYS A 38 -8.81 9.05 3.08
C LYS A 38 -8.54 9.22 1.59
N PRO A 39 -8.58 10.45 1.06
CA PRO A 39 -8.28 10.68 -0.34
C PRO A 39 -6.80 10.38 -0.62
N ILE A 40 -6.53 9.75 -1.77
CA ILE A 40 -5.17 9.60 -2.28
C ILE A 40 -4.77 10.94 -2.89
N ILE A 41 -3.70 11.54 -2.36
CA ILE A 41 -3.14 12.81 -2.86
C ILE A 41 -2.31 12.56 -4.10
N GLU A 42 -1.42 11.57 -4.02
CA GLU A 42 -0.47 11.27 -5.09
C GLU A 42 -0.27 9.77 -5.22
N PHE A 43 -0.14 9.31 -6.46
CA PHE A 43 0.14 7.92 -6.78
C PHE A 43 1.31 7.83 -7.75
N VAL A 44 2.28 6.97 -7.43
CA VAL A 44 3.45 6.69 -8.27
C VAL A 44 3.55 5.19 -8.49
N GLY A 45 3.38 4.75 -9.73
CA GLY A 45 3.54 3.36 -10.14
C GLY A 45 4.77 3.18 -11.02
N LEU A 46 5.71 2.33 -10.61
CA LEU A 46 6.93 2.04 -11.38
C LEU A 46 6.82 0.73 -12.15
N ARG A 47 6.25 -0.31 -11.52
CA ARG A 47 6.10 -1.65 -12.10
C ARG A 47 4.93 -2.38 -11.43
N ALA A 48 4.50 -3.50 -12.02
CA ALA A 48 3.62 -4.45 -11.35
C ALA A 48 4.12 -4.78 -9.93
N LYS A 49 3.26 -4.54 -8.93
CA LYS A 49 3.57 -4.72 -7.48
C LYS A 49 4.75 -3.85 -7.00
N MET A 50 4.97 -2.71 -7.63
CA MET A 50 5.94 -1.69 -7.20
C MET A 50 5.34 -0.29 -7.38
N TYR A 51 4.83 0.27 -6.29
CA TYR A 51 4.13 1.55 -6.29
C TYR A 51 4.16 2.20 -4.91
N SER A 52 3.86 3.49 -4.88
CA SER A 52 3.66 4.26 -3.66
C SER A 52 2.40 5.13 -3.79
N MET A 53 1.63 5.18 -2.71
CA MET A 53 0.42 6.00 -2.56
C MET A 53 0.64 6.95 -1.38
N LEU A 54 0.43 8.23 -1.61
CA LEU A 54 0.47 9.27 -0.58
C LEU A 54 -0.96 9.62 -0.16
N THR A 55 -1.21 9.55 1.14
CA THR A 55 -2.44 10.02 1.79
C THR A 55 -2.09 11.16 2.75
N PRO A 56 -3.05 11.99 3.19
CA PRO A 56 -2.77 13.08 4.12
C PRO A 56 -2.06 12.64 5.40
N ASP A 57 -2.37 11.43 5.88
CA ASP A 57 -1.83 10.90 7.13
C ASP A 57 -0.60 10.01 6.97
N SER A 58 -0.41 9.40 5.79
CA SER A 58 0.58 8.32 5.63
C SER A 58 0.98 8.02 4.19
N GLU A 59 2.09 7.32 4.03
CA GLU A 59 2.53 6.77 2.75
C GLU A 59 2.44 5.23 2.74
N LYS A 60 1.61 4.69 1.84
CA LYS A 60 1.54 3.25 1.58
C LYS A 60 2.51 2.91 0.46
N LYS A 61 3.41 1.96 0.70
CA LYS A 61 4.49 1.59 -0.23
C LYS A 61 4.50 0.10 -0.45
N THR A 62 4.59 -0.29 -1.71
CA THR A 62 4.70 -1.69 -2.14
C THR A 62 5.92 -1.81 -3.05
N ALA A 63 6.81 -2.74 -2.75
CA ALA A 63 7.95 -3.08 -3.60
C ALA A 63 8.21 -4.59 -3.55
N LYS A 64 7.74 -5.32 -4.57
CA LYS A 64 7.94 -6.77 -4.64
C LYS A 64 9.44 -7.10 -4.68
N GLY A 65 9.85 -8.02 -3.82
CA GLY A 65 11.23 -8.49 -3.71
C GLY A 65 12.09 -7.72 -2.70
N VAL A 66 11.57 -6.62 -2.13
CA VAL A 66 12.24 -5.85 -1.08
C VAL A 66 11.69 -6.27 0.28
N SER A 67 12.57 -6.36 1.29
CA SER A 67 12.13 -6.70 2.65
C SER A 67 11.24 -5.61 3.24
N LYS A 68 10.26 -6.01 4.06
CA LYS A 68 9.31 -5.08 4.70
C LYS A 68 10.02 -4.02 5.54
N VAL A 69 11.09 -4.39 6.24
CA VAL A 69 11.90 -3.49 7.07
C VAL A 69 12.52 -2.38 6.22
N VAL A 70 13.10 -2.73 5.08
CA VAL A 70 13.70 -1.74 4.16
C VAL A 70 12.62 -0.83 3.56
N ILE A 71 11.46 -1.38 3.18
CA ILE A 71 10.33 -0.58 2.69
C ILE A 71 9.88 0.44 3.75
N GLN A 72 9.81 0.06 5.02
CA GLN A 72 9.33 0.94 6.08
C GLN A 72 10.36 1.98 6.53
N GLN A 73 11.64 1.59 6.66
CA GLN A 73 12.66 2.46 7.24
C GLN A 73 13.39 3.33 6.21
N LYS A 74 13.59 2.83 4.99
CA LYS A 74 14.50 3.45 4.02
C LYS A 74 13.81 4.02 2.80
N LEU A 75 12.72 3.38 2.36
CA LEU A 75 12.00 3.78 1.16
C LEU A 75 10.97 4.87 1.48
N LYS A 76 11.00 5.99 0.77
CA LYS A 76 10.00 7.07 0.88
C LYS A 76 9.28 7.30 -0.43
N HIS A 77 8.11 7.93 -0.40
CA HIS A 77 7.37 8.33 -1.61
C HIS A 77 8.24 9.15 -2.57
N SER A 78 9.09 10.04 -2.04
CA SER A 78 10.02 10.85 -2.85
C SER A 78 11.00 10.02 -3.68
N ASN A 79 11.45 8.86 -3.18
CA ASN A 79 12.33 7.97 -3.96
C ASN A 79 11.60 7.45 -5.20
N TYR A 80 10.33 7.08 -5.08
CA TYR A 80 9.53 6.62 -6.22
C TYR A 80 9.33 7.75 -7.24
N LEU A 81 9.05 8.96 -6.75
CA LEU A 81 8.89 10.14 -7.61
C LEU A 81 10.18 10.48 -8.36
N GLN A 82 11.32 10.40 -7.67
CA GLN A 82 12.64 10.64 -8.27
C GLN A 82 13.00 9.55 -9.30
N CYS A 83 12.70 8.28 -9.00
CA CYS A 83 12.83 7.19 -9.98
C CYS A 83 12.00 7.48 -11.24
N LEU A 84 10.75 7.93 -11.08
CA LEU A 84 9.85 8.17 -12.21
C LEU A 84 10.27 9.39 -13.05
N LYS A 85 10.69 10.48 -12.41
CA LYS A 85 11.01 11.75 -13.09
C LYS A 85 12.45 11.82 -13.61
N GLU A 86 13.41 11.33 -12.82
CA GLU A 86 14.84 11.51 -13.07
C GLU A 86 15.54 10.20 -13.48
N ASN A 87 14.81 9.08 -13.57
CA ASN A 87 15.38 7.74 -13.79
C ASN A 87 16.49 7.36 -12.79
N LYS A 88 16.45 7.95 -11.59
CA LYS A 88 17.47 7.70 -10.57
C LYS A 88 17.20 6.37 -9.86
N SER A 89 18.14 5.43 -9.96
CA SER A 89 18.04 4.17 -9.22
C SER A 89 18.49 4.35 -7.76
N THR A 90 17.66 3.90 -6.81
CA THR A 90 18.04 3.76 -5.41
C THR A 90 18.42 2.30 -5.13
N LYS A 91 19.49 2.06 -4.37
CA LYS A 91 19.94 0.71 -3.98
C LYS A 91 20.08 0.66 -2.48
N GLU A 92 19.57 -0.40 -1.85
CA GLU A 92 19.60 -0.56 -0.41
C GLU A 92 20.00 -1.97 -0.02
N ASN A 93 20.80 -2.07 1.04
CA ASN A 93 21.17 -3.36 1.62
C ASN A 93 19.98 -3.92 2.40
N MET A 94 19.67 -5.19 2.15
CA MET A 94 18.67 -5.97 2.85
C MET A 94 19.32 -7.21 3.45
N ILE A 95 19.02 -7.47 4.72
CA ILE A 95 19.45 -8.70 5.42
C ILE A 95 18.36 -9.75 5.19
N LEU A 96 18.72 -10.88 4.58
CA LEU A 96 17.82 -12.01 4.37
C LEU A 96 18.56 -13.31 4.59
N ILE A 97 17.87 -14.26 5.18
CA ILE A 97 18.30 -15.66 5.16
C ILE A 97 17.96 -16.19 3.77
N LYS A 98 18.98 -16.62 3.03
CA LYS A 98 18.82 -17.26 1.72
C LYS A 98 19.48 -18.64 1.74
N SER A 99 18.91 -19.58 0.99
CA SER A 99 19.58 -20.84 0.69
C SER A 99 20.15 -20.75 -0.72
N GLU A 100 21.43 -21.04 -0.87
CA GLU A 100 22.09 -21.18 -2.17
C GLU A 100 22.65 -22.61 -2.24
N ASN A 101 22.32 -23.36 -3.30
CA ASN A 101 22.76 -24.74 -3.48
C ASN A 101 22.46 -25.69 -2.29
N HIS A 102 21.36 -25.48 -1.58
CA HIS A 102 20.96 -26.20 -0.36
C HIS A 102 21.80 -25.89 0.90
N ASP A 103 22.75 -24.97 0.82
CA ASP A 103 23.45 -24.43 1.98
C ASP A 103 22.76 -23.15 2.47
N PHE A 104 22.70 -22.98 3.79
CA PHE A 104 22.18 -21.75 4.40
C PHE A 104 23.29 -20.71 4.44
N ILE A 105 23.00 -19.51 3.92
CA ILE A 105 23.91 -18.36 3.96
C ILE A 105 23.19 -17.21 4.67
N LEU A 106 23.86 -16.66 5.69
CA LEU A 106 23.41 -15.53 6.50
C LEU A 106 23.73 -14.19 5.83
#